data_AF-A0A9E4GYD5-F1
#
_entry.id   AF-A0A9E4GYD5-F1
#
_cell.length_a   1.000
_cell.length_b   1.000
_cell.length_c   1.000
_cell.angle_alpha   90.00
_cell.angle_beta   90.00
_cell.angle_gamma   90.00
#
_symmetry.space_group_name_H-M   'P 1'
#
loop_
_entity.id
_entity.type
_entity.pdbx_description
1 polymer ?
#
loop_
_entity_poly.entity_id
_entity_poly.type
_entity_poly.pdbx_seq_one_letter_code
_entity_poly.pdbx_strand_id
1 'polypeptide(L)'
;MNRLLDRLAYLAASLALLYAGTSYLQFPHGEDARRPSVRVAALPPASRAPAVAPGTQVVTIEVPEKQPSTGTAFAVGGGWWLTARHVADGCDAVGLVTGARRAAAAQQVVIHPNADLALLSLDLDPEPFPFLTASLRRGQDGFAIGYPQGSPGDVHAQLMGRVRLKSVGRYRTDEPILAWAERRRVPDHLPALGGLSGGPMFNERGEVIGVMVAASERRGRVMTSDPSSVRWLLAEAGLMPDPGARTTDLAVGNFVGRGDDLRGDLRVAKVICDVRRPSRRRLL
;
A
#
# COMPACT_ATOMS: atom_id res chain seq x y z
N MET A 1 -16.07 19.36 27.72
CA MET A 1 -15.03 18.39 27.31
C MET A 1 -15.62 17.02 26.97
N ASN A 2 -16.52 16.45 27.79
CA ASN A 2 -17.12 15.12 27.55
C ASN A 2 -17.92 15.00 26.23
N ARG A 3 -18.72 16.01 25.85
CA ARG A 3 -19.53 15.95 24.61
C ARG A 3 -18.70 15.85 23.32
N LEU A 4 -17.46 16.32 23.31
CA LEU A 4 -16.59 16.25 22.12
C LEU A 4 -15.96 14.85 22.01
N LEU A 5 -15.53 14.29 23.14
CA LEU A 5 -15.02 12.92 23.23
C LEU A 5 -16.12 11.90 22.92
N ASP A 6 -17.34 12.12 23.41
CA ASP A 6 -18.49 11.27 23.10
C ASP A 6 -18.81 11.31 21.61
N ARG A 7 -18.82 12.50 20.99
CA ARG A 7 -19.07 12.65 19.54
C ARG A 7 -17.99 11.95 18.70
N LEU A 8 -16.71 12.06 19.08
CA LEU A 8 -15.61 11.36 18.40
C LEU A 8 -15.72 9.84 18.56
N ALA A 9 -16.11 9.36 19.74
CA ALA A 9 -16.33 7.94 20.00
C ALA A 9 -17.51 7.39 19.18
N TYR A 10 -18.62 8.14 19.08
CA TYR A 10 -19.77 7.77 18.25
C TYR A 10 -19.40 7.75 16.75
N LEU A 11 -18.59 8.70 16.28
CA LEU A 11 -18.13 8.75 14.88
C LEU A 11 -17.17 7.60 14.55
N ALA A 12 -16.27 7.26 15.46
CA ALA A 12 -15.39 6.10 15.31
C ALA A 12 -16.17 4.79 15.32
N ALA A 13 -17.18 4.66 16.19
CA ALA A 13 -18.03 3.48 16.27
C ALA A 13 -18.91 3.32 15.02
N SER A 14 -19.47 4.41 14.48
CA SER A 14 -20.28 4.37 13.26
C SER A 14 -19.42 4.09 12.02
N LEU A 15 -18.22 4.67 11.91
CA LEU A 15 -17.25 4.32 10.87
C LEU A 15 -16.81 2.84 10.96
N ALA A 16 -16.60 2.32 12.16
CA ALA A 16 -16.27 0.91 12.37
C ALA A 16 -17.43 -0.02 11.99
N LEU A 17 -18.68 0.35 12.30
CA LEU A 17 -19.87 -0.42 11.92
C LEU A 17 -20.13 -0.36 10.41
N LEU A 18 -19.94 0.81 9.78
CA LEU A 18 -20.02 0.96 8.33
C LEU A 18 -18.95 0.12 7.63
N TYR A 19 -17.71 0.16 8.12
CA TYR A 19 -16.62 -0.68 7.62
C TYR A 19 -16.93 -2.18 7.81
N ALA A 20 -17.42 -2.58 8.99
CA ALA A 20 -17.78 -3.97 9.25
C ALA A 20 -18.92 -4.44 8.34
N GLY A 21 -19.92 -3.59 8.09
CA GLY A 21 -21.02 -3.88 7.17
C GLY A 21 -20.58 -3.98 5.71
N THR A 22 -19.70 -3.10 5.24
CA THR A 22 -19.17 -3.17 3.87
C THR A 22 -18.23 -4.36 3.69
N SER A 23 -17.37 -4.62 4.67
CA SER A 23 -16.51 -5.81 4.71
C SER A 23 -17.35 -7.09 4.69
N TYR A 24 -18.40 -7.19 5.51
CA TYR A 24 -19.31 -8.35 5.54
C TYR A 24 -20.00 -8.61 4.19
N LEU A 25 -20.38 -7.55 3.47
CA LEU A 25 -20.98 -7.68 2.14
C LEU A 25 -19.96 -8.06 1.05
N GLN A 26 -18.68 -7.79 1.26
CA GLN A 26 -17.60 -8.06 0.31
C GLN A 26 -16.90 -9.41 0.57
N PHE A 27 -16.87 -9.82 1.84
CA PHE A 27 -16.44 -11.13 2.33
C PHE A 27 -17.57 -11.70 3.22
N PRO A 28 -18.63 -12.27 2.64
CA PRO A 28 -19.65 -12.94 3.44
C PRO A 28 -18.98 -14.02 4.30
N HIS A 29 -19.08 -13.91 5.63
CA HIS A 29 -18.50 -14.83 6.62
C HIS A 29 -19.00 -16.30 6.51
N GLY A 30 -19.77 -16.64 5.46
CA GLY A 30 -20.32 -17.96 5.19
C GLY A 30 -19.49 -18.82 4.25
N GLU A 31 -18.49 -18.27 3.56
CA GLU A 31 -17.44 -19.08 2.95
C GLU A 31 -16.21 -19.00 3.86
N ASP A 32 -15.61 -20.15 4.18
CA ASP A 32 -14.30 -20.22 4.82
C ASP A 32 -13.28 -19.55 3.88
N ALA A 33 -13.18 -18.22 3.92
CA ALA A 33 -12.09 -17.48 3.33
C ALA A 33 -10.83 -17.95 4.06
N ARG A 34 -10.20 -18.98 3.51
CA ARG A 34 -9.03 -19.61 4.08
C ARG A 34 -8.00 -18.51 4.28
N ARG A 35 -7.51 -18.36 5.52
CA ARG A 35 -6.43 -17.43 5.81
C ARG A 35 -5.31 -17.69 4.79
N PRO A 36 -4.79 -16.67 4.09
CA PRO A 36 -3.74 -16.87 3.11
C PRO A 36 -2.53 -17.49 3.77
N SER A 37 -1.79 -18.30 3.02
CA SER A 37 -0.47 -18.73 3.49
C SER A 37 0.44 -17.51 3.54
N VAL A 38 0.98 -17.19 4.71
CA VAL A 38 1.91 -16.07 4.90
C VAL A 38 3.32 -16.62 5.04
N ARG A 39 4.25 -16.12 4.23
CA ARG A 39 5.69 -16.35 4.41
C ARG A 39 6.46 -15.05 4.41
N VAL A 40 7.53 -14.99 5.20
CA VAL A 40 8.52 -13.90 5.11
C VAL A 40 9.61 -14.38 4.14
N ALA A 41 9.92 -13.56 3.15
CA ALA A 41 11.00 -13.81 2.20
C ALA A 41 12.34 -13.96 2.95
N ALA A 42 13.18 -14.91 2.53
CA ALA A 42 14.45 -15.18 3.20
C ALA A 42 15.39 -13.97 3.02
N LEU A 43 16.12 -13.60 4.07
CA LEU A 43 17.17 -12.60 3.92
C LEU A 43 18.28 -13.15 3.01
N PRO A 44 18.86 -12.35 2.11
CA PRO A 44 20.07 -12.75 1.42
C PRO A 44 21.17 -13.03 2.44
N PRO A 45 21.98 -14.09 2.25
CA PRO A 45 23.19 -14.23 3.02
C PRO A 45 24.04 -12.96 2.83
N ALA A 46 24.32 -12.26 3.94
CA ALA A 46 25.11 -11.02 4.05
C ALA A 46 24.48 -9.65 3.68
N SER A 47 23.16 -9.49 3.51
CA SER A 47 22.59 -8.14 3.29
C SER A 47 22.57 -7.30 4.59
N ARG A 48 23.64 -6.55 4.85
CA ARG A 48 23.54 -5.35 5.70
C ARG A 48 22.57 -4.39 5.02
N ALA A 49 21.62 -3.81 5.76
CA ALA A 49 20.76 -2.75 5.25
C ALA A 49 21.60 -1.72 4.48
N PRO A 50 21.12 -1.16 3.34
CA PRO A 50 21.89 -0.20 2.56
C PRO A 50 22.47 0.87 3.48
N ALA A 51 23.78 1.12 3.38
CA ALA A 51 24.45 2.11 4.22
C ALA A 51 23.80 3.47 3.98
N VAL A 52 23.01 3.92 4.96
CA VAL A 52 22.40 5.24 4.92
C VAL A 52 23.49 6.25 5.30
N ALA A 53 23.69 7.27 4.46
CA ALA A 53 24.71 8.28 4.70
C ALA A 53 24.55 8.95 6.09
N PRO A 54 25.65 9.25 6.79
CA PRO A 54 25.61 10.01 8.04
C PRO A 54 24.80 11.30 7.88
N GLY A 55 23.94 11.62 8.85
CA GLY A 55 23.07 12.81 8.81
C GLY A 55 21.77 12.66 8.02
N THR A 56 21.47 11.48 7.47
CA THR A 56 20.16 11.24 6.84
C THR A 56 19.03 11.34 7.86
N GLN A 57 17.94 12.02 7.47
CA GLN A 57 16.74 12.14 8.31
C GLN A 57 16.17 10.76 8.60
N VAL A 58 15.87 10.48 9.87
CA VAL A 58 15.23 9.25 10.32
C VAL A 58 13.78 9.56 10.68
N VAL A 59 12.86 8.89 9.99
CA VAL A 59 11.43 8.88 10.32
C VAL A 59 11.16 7.60 11.09
N THR A 60 10.56 7.69 12.27
CA THR A 60 10.13 6.51 13.03
C THR A 60 8.61 6.47 13.03
N ILE A 61 8.04 5.32 12.67
CA ILE A 61 6.61 5.06 12.70
C ILE A 61 6.31 3.91 13.66
N GLU A 62 5.21 4.04 14.40
CA GLU A 62 4.69 2.97 15.23
C GLU A 62 3.70 2.15 14.40
N VAL A 63 3.90 0.84 14.36
CA VAL A 63 3.02 -0.13 13.71
C VAL A 63 2.18 -0.80 14.80
N PRO A 64 0.91 -0.41 14.94
CA PRO A 64 0.05 -0.97 15.96
C PRO A 64 -0.31 -2.42 15.66
N GLU A 65 -0.98 -3.05 16.63
CA GLU A 65 -1.67 -4.31 16.40
C GLU A 65 -2.63 -4.20 15.22
N LYS A 66 -2.72 -5.29 14.45
CA LYS A 66 -3.48 -5.26 13.20
C LYS A 66 -4.96 -5.11 13.51
N GLN A 67 -5.58 -4.12 12.86
CA GLN A 67 -7.02 -3.90 12.85
C GLN A 67 -7.52 -4.04 11.41
N PRO A 68 -8.84 -4.22 11.22
CA PRO A 68 -9.42 -4.16 9.89
C PRO A 68 -9.07 -2.83 9.22
N SER A 69 -8.63 -2.89 7.96
CA SER A 69 -8.08 -1.73 7.26
C SER A 69 -8.24 -1.84 5.76
N THR A 70 -8.17 -0.71 5.05
CA THR A 70 -8.04 -0.68 3.58
C THR A 70 -6.68 -0.15 3.16
N GLY A 71 -6.26 -0.54 1.96
CA GLY A 71 -5.07 -0.01 1.30
C GLY A 71 -5.22 -0.04 -0.22
N THR A 72 -4.11 0.06 -0.91
CA THR A 72 -4.02 -0.06 -2.37
C THR A 72 -3.03 -1.16 -2.73
N ALA A 73 -3.27 -1.85 -3.84
CA ALA A 73 -2.31 -2.75 -4.47
C ALA A 73 -2.32 -2.52 -5.98
N PHE A 74 -1.28 -2.99 -6.66
CA PHE A 74 -1.20 -2.93 -8.12
C PHE A 74 -0.57 -4.19 -8.71
N ALA A 75 -0.97 -4.52 -9.94
CA ALA A 75 -0.55 -5.73 -10.62
C ALA A 75 0.94 -5.69 -11.02
N VAL A 76 1.63 -6.80 -10.78
CA VAL A 76 3.04 -7.02 -11.18
C VAL A 76 3.21 -8.24 -12.10
N GLY A 77 2.11 -8.91 -12.44
CA GLY A 77 2.03 -9.97 -13.45
C GLY A 77 2.00 -11.38 -12.85
N GLY A 78 1.44 -12.34 -13.60
CA GLY A 78 1.32 -13.75 -13.18
C GLY A 78 0.41 -13.94 -11.97
N GLY A 79 -0.63 -13.10 -11.82
CA GLY A 79 -1.54 -13.12 -10.67
C GLY A 79 -0.96 -12.49 -9.39
N TRP A 80 0.23 -11.87 -9.48
CA TRP A 80 0.87 -11.22 -8.35
C TRP A 80 0.57 -9.72 -8.29
N TRP A 81 0.41 -9.26 -7.06
CA TRP A 81 0.08 -7.89 -6.73
C TRP A 81 0.99 -7.36 -5.64
N LEU A 82 1.50 -6.14 -5.80
CA LEU A 82 2.36 -5.51 -4.81
C LEU A 82 1.56 -4.53 -3.95
N THR A 83 1.83 -4.53 -2.64
CA THR A 83 1.24 -3.62 -1.65
C THR A 83 2.24 -3.33 -0.53
N ALA A 84 1.83 -2.54 0.46
CA ALA A 84 2.63 -2.27 1.65
C ALA A 84 2.46 -3.40 2.67
N ARG A 85 3.52 -3.73 3.41
CA ARG A 85 3.47 -4.80 4.43
C ARG A 85 2.43 -4.48 5.50
N HIS A 86 2.36 -3.26 6.03
CA HIS A 86 1.37 -2.92 7.05
C HIS A 86 -0.09 -3.10 6.58
N VAL A 87 -0.34 -3.10 5.26
CA VAL A 87 -1.67 -3.34 4.69
C VAL A 87 -2.05 -4.81 4.77
N ALA A 88 -1.12 -5.73 4.52
CA ALA A 88 -1.39 -7.18 4.40
C ALA A 88 -0.97 -8.03 5.61
N ASP A 89 0.06 -7.63 6.35
CA ASP A 89 0.59 -8.38 7.48
C ASP A 89 -0.38 -8.33 8.68
N GLY A 90 -0.69 -9.50 9.25
CA GLY A 90 -1.61 -9.67 10.38
C GLY A 90 -3.10 -9.82 10.01
N CYS A 91 -3.44 -9.88 8.73
CA CYS A 91 -4.81 -10.09 8.28
C CYS A 91 -5.26 -11.55 8.49
N ASP A 92 -6.52 -11.74 8.89
CA ASP A 92 -7.18 -13.05 8.83
C ASP A 92 -7.61 -13.38 7.41
N ALA A 93 -8.12 -12.38 6.70
CA ALA A 93 -8.41 -12.44 5.28
C ALA A 93 -7.95 -11.13 4.64
N VAL A 94 -7.34 -11.21 3.46
CA VAL A 94 -6.96 -10.05 2.66
C VAL A 94 -7.30 -10.30 1.21
N GLY A 95 -7.75 -9.28 0.50
CA GLY A 95 -8.13 -9.39 -0.91
C GLY A 95 -8.32 -8.06 -1.58
N LEU A 96 -8.64 -8.11 -2.87
CA LEU A 96 -8.81 -6.94 -3.74
C LEU A 96 -10.26 -6.76 -4.13
N VAL A 97 -10.78 -5.54 -4.01
CA VAL A 97 -12.12 -5.21 -4.49
C VAL A 97 -12.14 -5.20 -6.01
N THR A 98 -12.96 -6.06 -6.61
CA THR A 98 -13.14 -6.19 -8.06
C THR A 98 -14.49 -5.66 -8.55
N GLY A 99 -15.35 -5.23 -7.63
CA GLY A 99 -16.64 -4.61 -7.94
C GLY A 99 -17.41 -4.24 -6.66
N ALA A 100 -18.61 -3.67 -6.80
CA ALA A 100 -19.38 -3.11 -5.68
C ALA A 100 -19.57 -4.07 -4.49
N ARG A 101 -19.64 -5.38 -4.73
CA ARG A 101 -19.79 -6.43 -3.71
C ARG A 101 -18.96 -7.68 -4.02
N ARG A 102 -17.84 -7.51 -4.70
CA ARG A 102 -16.95 -8.62 -5.05
C ARG A 102 -15.53 -8.29 -4.62
N ALA A 103 -14.90 -9.24 -3.97
CA ALA A 103 -13.49 -9.20 -3.69
C ALA A 103 -12.84 -10.51 -4.14
N ALA A 104 -11.65 -10.42 -4.73
CA ALA A 104 -10.80 -11.57 -4.97
C ALA A 104 -9.93 -11.79 -3.72
N ALA A 105 -10.02 -12.97 -3.11
CA ALA A 105 -9.23 -13.30 -1.93
C ALA A 105 -7.77 -13.60 -2.33
N ALA A 106 -6.81 -13.14 -1.52
CA ALA A 106 -5.44 -13.56 -1.65
C ALA A 106 -5.27 -14.99 -1.16
N GLN A 107 -4.58 -15.81 -1.94
CA GLN A 107 -4.22 -17.18 -1.57
C GLN A 107 -2.91 -17.20 -0.78
N GLN A 108 -1.98 -16.31 -1.14
CA GLN A 108 -0.65 -16.24 -0.55
C GLN A 108 -0.24 -14.79 -0.29
N VAL A 109 0.53 -14.59 0.79
CA VAL A 109 1.20 -13.33 1.11
C VAL A 109 2.69 -13.59 1.30
N VAL A 110 3.53 -12.85 0.58
CA VAL A 110 4.99 -12.87 0.73
C VAL A 110 5.45 -11.53 1.27
N ILE A 111 6.02 -11.53 2.48
CA ILE A 111 6.44 -10.32 3.18
C ILE A 111 7.93 -10.07 2.96
N HIS A 112 8.30 -8.84 2.62
CA HIS A 112 9.71 -8.43 2.64
C HIS A 112 10.21 -8.39 4.10
N PRO A 113 11.38 -8.98 4.43
CA PRO A 113 11.86 -9.06 5.81
C PRO A 113 12.18 -7.70 6.43
N ASN A 114 12.83 -6.81 5.64
CA ASN A 114 13.32 -5.52 6.11
C ASN A 114 12.60 -4.27 5.56
N ALA A 115 11.71 -4.41 4.58
CA ALA A 115 11.00 -3.29 3.97
C ALA A 115 9.49 -3.42 4.21
N ASP A 116 8.78 -2.30 4.18
CA ASP A 116 7.33 -2.26 4.35
C ASP A 116 6.59 -2.67 3.06
N LEU A 117 6.94 -3.83 2.50
CA LEU A 117 6.42 -4.37 1.24
C LEU A 117 5.88 -5.79 1.42
N ALA A 118 4.81 -6.09 0.68
CA ALA A 118 4.25 -7.43 0.59
C ALA A 118 3.72 -7.71 -0.83
N LEU A 119 3.86 -8.96 -1.27
CA LEU A 119 3.21 -9.49 -2.46
C LEU A 119 1.97 -10.29 -2.06
N LEU A 120 0.92 -10.17 -2.86
CA LEU A 120 -0.31 -10.96 -2.77
C LEU A 120 -0.43 -11.80 -4.03
N SER A 121 -0.74 -13.09 -3.89
CA SER A 121 -1.11 -13.96 -5.02
C SER A 121 -2.63 -14.10 -5.06
N LEU A 122 -3.22 -13.82 -6.22
CA LEU A 122 -4.66 -13.88 -6.48
C LEU A 122 -4.93 -14.54 -7.84
N ASP A 123 -6.13 -15.09 -8.01
CA ASP A 123 -6.66 -15.49 -9.32
C ASP A 123 -7.15 -14.26 -10.10
N LEU A 124 -6.28 -13.27 -10.27
CA LEU A 124 -6.55 -12.01 -10.97
C LEU A 124 -5.24 -11.51 -11.58
N ASP A 125 -5.14 -11.55 -12.91
CA ASP A 125 -3.91 -11.24 -13.65
C ASP A 125 -4.13 -10.18 -14.75
N PRO A 126 -4.33 -8.91 -14.38
CA PRO A 126 -4.40 -7.82 -15.35
C PRO A 126 -3.00 -7.42 -15.82
N GLU A 127 -2.94 -6.61 -16.88
CA GLU A 127 -1.66 -6.17 -17.46
C GLU A 127 -0.76 -5.47 -16.41
N PRO A 128 0.49 -5.93 -16.24
CA PRO A 128 1.40 -5.36 -15.23
C PRO A 128 1.91 -3.98 -15.63
N PHE A 129 2.70 -3.36 -14.77
CA PHE A 129 3.37 -2.09 -15.05
C PHE A 129 4.88 -2.28 -15.30
N PRO A 130 5.47 -1.43 -16.16
CA PRO A 130 6.92 -1.35 -16.24
C PRO A 130 7.48 -0.70 -14.97
N PHE A 131 8.71 -1.06 -14.60
CA PHE A 131 9.41 -0.49 -13.45
C PHE A 131 10.61 0.33 -13.92
N LEU A 132 10.85 1.48 -13.29
CA LEU A 132 12.02 2.29 -13.62
C LEU A 132 13.31 1.58 -13.19
N THR A 133 14.23 1.44 -14.13
CA THR A 133 15.59 0.91 -13.89
C THR A 133 16.62 2.02 -13.66
N ALA A 134 16.36 3.22 -14.16
CA ALA A 134 17.25 4.37 -14.01
C ALA A 134 17.18 5.02 -12.61
N SER A 135 18.19 5.82 -12.30
CA SER A 135 18.24 6.60 -11.06
C SER A 135 17.24 7.76 -11.07
N LEU A 136 16.55 7.94 -9.94
CA LEU A 136 15.64 9.07 -9.73
C LEU A 136 16.40 10.36 -9.41
N ARG A 137 15.84 11.50 -9.83
CA ARG A 137 16.42 12.83 -9.62
C ARG A 137 15.59 13.67 -8.66
N ARG A 138 16.24 14.46 -7.81
CA ARG A 138 15.51 15.43 -6.96
C ARG A 138 14.73 16.41 -7.83
N GLY A 139 13.54 16.77 -7.38
CA GLY A 139 12.61 17.61 -8.13
C GLY A 139 11.81 16.88 -9.21
N GLN A 140 12.13 15.62 -9.51
CA GLN A 140 11.34 14.81 -10.45
C GLN A 140 9.91 14.62 -9.93
N ASP A 141 8.95 14.74 -10.83
CA ASP A 141 7.54 14.51 -10.55
C ASP A 141 7.22 13.02 -10.36
N GLY A 142 6.30 12.76 -9.43
CA GLY A 142 5.74 11.46 -9.13
C GLY A 142 4.23 11.55 -8.95
N PHE A 143 3.51 10.53 -9.42
CA PHE A 143 2.06 10.44 -9.37
C PHE A 143 1.66 9.17 -8.62
N ALA A 144 1.13 9.32 -7.40
CA ALA A 144 0.58 8.23 -6.62
C ALA A 144 -0.91 8.06 -6.94
N ILE A 145 -1.31 6.84 -7.26
CA ILE A 145 -2.68 6.49 -7.64
C ILE A 145 -3.19 5.42 -6.66
N GLY A 146 -4.38 5.60 -6.10
CA GLY A 146 -4.92 4.59 -5.20
C GLY A 146 -6.28 4.92 -4.59
N TYR A 147 -6.43 4.52 -3.32
CA TYR A 147 -7.70 4.60 -2.59
C TYR A 147 -7.56 5.26 -1.21
N PRO A 148 -7.18 6.55 -1.13
CA PRO A 148 -7.19 7.28 0.14
C PRO A 148 -8.58 7.19 0.78
N GLN A 149 -8.62 6.85 2.07
CA GLN A 149 -9.83 6.65 2.86
C GLN A 149 -10.81 5.64 2.25
N GLY A 150 -10.33 4.73 1.38
CA GLY A 150 -11.11 3.69 0.75
C GLY A 150 -11.87 4.11 -0.53
N SER A 151 -11.66 5.33 -1.01
CA SER A 151 -12.26 5.90 -2.22
C SER A 151 -11.19 6.32 -3.22
N PRO A 152 -11.48 6.34 -4.54
CA PRO A 152 -10.53 6.81 -5.55
C PRO A 152 -9.92 8.16 -5.20
N GLY A 153 -8.60 8.26 -5.33
CA GLY A 153 -7.88 9.50 -5.12
C GLY A 153 -6.38 9.35 -5.36
N ASP A 154 -5.76 10.49 -5.68
CA ASP A 154 -4.45 10.55 -6.31
C ASP A 154 -3.62 11.70 -5.73
N VAL A 155 -2.29 11.58 -5.81
CA VAL A 155 -1.36 12.60 -5.31
C VAL A 155 -0.26 12.85 -6.34
N HIS A 156 -0.05 14.11 -6.71
CA HIS A 156 1.15 14.58 -7.38
C HIS A 156 2.14 15.10 -6.35
N ALA A 157 3.38 14.63 -6.42
CA ALA A 157 4.46 15.00 -5.53
C ALA A 157 5.81 15.12 -6.27
N GLN A 158 6.79 15.75 -5.64
CA GLN A 158 8.14 15.94 -6.20
C GLN A 158 9.21 15.33 -5.30
N LEU A 159 10.16 14.61 -5.88
CA LEU A 159 11.18 13.90 -5.11
C LEU A 159 12.07 14.89 -4.33
N MET A 160 12.11 14.75 -3.01
CA MET A 160 13.00 15.52 -2.16
C MET A 160 14.36 14.83 -2.01
N GLY A 161 14.36 13.49 -1.94
CA GLY A 161 15.54 12.67 -1.76
C GLY A 161 15.28 11.44 -0.90
N ARG A 162 16.37 10.78 -0.48
CA ARG A 162 16.33 9.61 0.39
C ARG A 162 16.26 10.00 1.87
N VAL A 163 15.48 9.25 2.62
CA VAL A 163 15.44 9.27 4.08
C VAL A 163 15.43 7.83 4.60
N ARG A 164 15.54 7.65 5.92
CA ARG A 164 15.47 6.32 6.54
C ARG A 164 14.15 6.16 7.28
N LEU A 165 13.46 5.05 7.06
CA LEU A 165 12.25 4.70 7.79
C LEU A 165 12.56 3.59 8.80
N LYS A 166 12.20 3.84 10.05
CA LYS A 166 12.20 2.84 11.11
C LYS A 166 10.77 2.54 11.51
N SER A 167 10.37 1.29 11.40
CA SER A 167 9.10 0.82 11.93
C SER A 167 9.34 0.11 13.26
N VAL A 168 8.52 0.42 14.27
CA VAL A 168 8.56 -0.20 15.60
C VAL A 168 7.15 -0.64 16.01
N GLY A 169 7.02 -1.69 16.82
CA GLY A 169 5.73 -2.23 17.25
C GLY A 169 5.59 -3.69 16.86
N ARG A 170 4.47 -4.05 16.20
CA ARG A 170 4.14 -5.43 15.77
C ARG A 170 5.25 -6.09 14.94
N TYR A 171 5.99 -5.31 14.18
CA TYR A 171 7.25 -5.72 13.56
C TYR A 171 8.26 -4.59 13.57
N ARG A 172 9.51 -4.93 13.26
CA ARG A 172 10.63 -3.98 13.20
C ARG A 172 11.29 -4.01 11.84
N THR A 173 11.44 -2.84 11.24
CA THR A 173 12.18 -2.64 9.98
C THR A 173 13.06 -1.40 10.08
N ASP A 174 14.15 -1.38 9.29
CA ASP A 174 15.03 -0.23 9.10
C ASP A 174 15.44 -0.21 7.63
N GLU A 175 14.84 0.68 6.85
CA GLU A 175 14.97 0.71 5.39
C GLU A 175 15.20 2.11 4.83
N PRO A 176 15.89 2.22 3.68
CA PRO A 176 15.87 3.44 2.90
C PRO A 176 14.51 3.61 2.21
N ILE A 177 14.00 4.84 2.24
CA ILE A 177 12.79 5.25 1.53
C ILE A 177 13.05 6.56 0.78
N LEU A 178 12.13 6.90 -0.12
CA LEU A 178 12.12 8.18 -0.83
C LEU A 178 11.07 9.09 -0.20
N ALA A 179 11.45 10.32 0.11
CA ALA A 179 10.54 11.36 0.58
C ALA A 179 10.17 12.28 -0.58
N TRP A 180 8.88 12.56 -0.72
CA TRP A 180 8.31 13.39 -1.76
C TRP A 180 7.56 14.57 -1.14
N ALA A 181 7.72 15.76 -1.70
CA ALA A 181 6.95 16.93 -1.35
C ALA A 181 5.62 16.89 -2.10
N GLU A 182 4.53 16.77 -1.37
CA GLU A 182 3.19 16.81 -1.93
C GLU A 182 2.93 18.18 -2.58
N ARG A 183 2.48 18.17 -3.83
CA ARG A 183 2.17 19.38 -4.60
C ARG A 183 0.67 19.55 -4.80
N ARG A 184 -0.03 18.45 -5.04
CA ARG A 184 -1.48 18.40 -5.23
C ARG A 184 -1.99 17.02 -4.82
N ARG A 185 -3.12 17.00 -4.12
CA ARG A 185 -3.92 15.78 -3.90
C ARG A 185 -5.26 15.96 -4.56
N VAL A 186 -5.85 14.89 -5.07
CA VAL A 186 -7.18 14.90 -5.67
C VAL A 186 -8.01 13.75 -5.08
N PRO A 187 -9.21 14.01 -4.54
CA PRO A 187 -9.79 15.33 -4.32
C PRO A 187 -8.99 16.23 -3.36
N ASP A 188 -8.99 17.54 -3.60
CA ASP A 188 -8.19 18.52 -2.83
C ASP A 188 -8.55 18.54 -1.32
N HIS A 189 -9.76 18.09 -0.97
CA HIS A 189 -10.31 18.08 0.38
C HIS A 189 -10.09 16.75 1.12
N LEU A 190 -9.26 15.84 0.60
CA LEU A 190 -8.94 14.59 1.29
C LEU A 190 -8.31 14.89 2.67
N PRO A 191 -8.97 14.52 3.78
CA PRO A 191 -8.53 14.89 5.12
C PRO A 191 -7.27 14.13 5.53
N ALA A 192 -7.10 12.93 5.00
CA ALA A 192 -5.97 12.06 5.25
C ALA A 192 -5.61 11.24 4.00
N LEU A 193 -4.34 10.84 3.91
CA LEU A 193 -3.79 10.05 2.81
C LEU A 193 -3.72 8.54 3.12
N GLY A 194 -4.11 8.14 4.34
CA GLY A 194 -4.25 6.73 4.68
C GLY A 194 -5.15 6.02 3.67
N GLY A 195 -4.76 4.83 3.21
CA GLY A 195 -5.41 4.11 2.10
C GLY A 195 -4.64 4.17 0.77
N LEU A 196 -3.81 5.21 0.55
CA LEU A 196 -2.82 5.21 -0.54
C LEU A 196 -1.68 4.21 -0.31
N SER A 197 -1.45 3.80 0.95
CA SER A 197 -0.47 2.78 1.29
C SER A 197 -0.60 1.53 0.43
N GLY A 198 0.52 1.10 -0.12
CA GLY A 198 0.65 0.00 -1.06
C GLY A 198 0.40 0.36 -2.53
N GLY A 199 -0.11 1.57 -2.81
CA GLY A 199 -0.31 2.06 -4.16
C GLY A 199 1.00 2.39 -4.88
N PRO A 200 1.01 2.33 -6.23
CA PRO A 200 2.16 2.68 -7.02
C PRO A 200 2.38 4.21 -7.01
N MET A 201 3.65 4.60 -6.94
CA MET A 201 4.10 5.92 -7.40
C MET A 201 4.65 5.73 -8.80
N PHE A 202 4.14 6.51 -9.76
CA PHE A 202 4.57 6.50 -11.15
C PHE A 202 5.41 7.72 -11.50
N ASN A 203 6.30 7.59 -12.50
CA ASN A 203 6.84 8.75 -13.20
C ASN A 203 5.94 9.17 -14.38
N GLU A 204 6.38 10.17 -15.13
CA GLU A 204 5.65 10.70 -16.31
C GLU A 204 5.44 9.68 -17.43
N ARG A 205 6.20 8.58 -17.48
CA ARG A 205 6.05 7.49 -18.46
C ARG A 205 5.17 6.36 -17.95
N GLY A 206 4.59 6.48 -16.75
CA GLY A 206 3.79 5.41 -16.13
C GLY A 206 4.63 4.22 -15.65
N GLU A 207 5.94 4.41 -15.49
CA GLU A 207 6.79 3.40 -14.87
C GLU A 207 6.70 3.52 -13.35
N VAL A 208 6.61 2.39 -12.65
CA VAL A 208 6.60 2.34 -11.18
C VAL A 208 7.99 2.74 -10.66
N ILE A 209 8.01 3.76 -9.80
CA ILE A 209 9.21 4.32 -9.17
C ILE A 209 9.22 4.16 -7.64
N GLY A 210 8.20 3.52 -7.08
CA GLY A 210 8.12 3.18 -5.65
C GLY A 210 6.72 2.74 -5.26
N VAL A 211 6.60 2.23 -4.03
CA VAL A 211 5.33 1.85 -3.41
C VAL A 211 5.07 2.78 -2.23
N MET A 212 3.88 3.34 -2.12
CA MET A 212 3.50 4.21 -1.01
C MET A 212 3.53 3.45 0.32
N VAL A 213 4.33 3.91 1.29
CA VAL A 213 4.50 3.22 2.60
C VAL A 213 4.18 4.13 3.78
N ALA A 214 4.29 5.45 3.62
CA ALA A 214 3.92 6.39 4.67
C ALA A 214 3.54 7.75 4.11
N ALA A 215 2.87 8.55 4.93
CA ALA A 215 2.62 9.97 4.68
C ALA A 215 2.82 10.77 5.96
N SER A 216 3.25 12.02 5.82
CA SER A 216 3.31 13.01 6.88
C SER A 216 2.53 14.24 6.43
N GLU A 217 1.22 14.19 6.59
CA GLU A 217 0.27 15.24 6.17
C GLU A 217 0.64 16.61 6.76
N ARG A 218 0.99 16.66 8.04
CA ARG A 218 1.45 17.90 8.71
C ARG A 218 2.64 18.57 8.02
N ARG A 219 3.46 17.80 7.31
CA ARG A 219 4.64 18.30 6.59
C ARG A 219 4.43 18.38 5.08
N GLY A 220 3.24 18.04 4.57
CA GLY A 220 2.95 17.94 3.13
C GLY A 220 3.89 16.95 2.44
N ARG A 221 4.05 15.74 3.00
CA ARG A 221 4.97 14.73 2.46
C ARG A 221 4.30 13.38 2.30
N VAL A 222 4.69 12.69 1.25
CA VAL A 222 4.46 11.25 1.08
C VAL A 222 5.79 10.53 0.96
N MET A 223 5.79 9.25 1.31
CA MET A 223 6.98 8.42 1.31
C MET A 223 6.73 7.12 0.58
N THR A 224 7.71 6.72 -0.23
CA THR A 224 7.67 5.46 -0.96
C THR A 224 8.86 4.57 -0.60
N SER A 225 8.71 3.26 -0.77
CA SER A 225 9.82 2.31 -0.74
C SER A 225 10.93 2.73 -1.72
N ASP A 226 12.18 2.37 -1.41
CA ASP A 226 13.26 2.48 -2.40
C ASP A 226 13.05 1.43 -3.51
N PRO A 227 13.29 1.77 -4.80
CA PRO A 227 13.17 0.83 -5.91
C PRO A 227 13.99 -0.46 -5.75
N SER A 228 15.12 -0.41 -5.02
CA SER A 228 15.93 -1.60 -4.74
C SER A 228 15.19 -2.63 -3.86
N SER A 229 14.44 -2.19 -2.84
CA SER A 229 13.63 -3.07 -2.00
C SER A 229 12.52 -3.75 -2.81
N VAL A 230 11.92 -3.03 -3.76
CA VAL A 230 10.89 -3.57 -4.65
C VAL A 230 11.48 -4.63 -5.58
N ARG A 231 12.56 -4.31 -6.30
CA ARG A 231 13.23 -5.26 -7.20
C ARG A 231 13.70 -6.51 -6.47
N TRP A 232 14.20 -6.35 -5.25
CA TRP A 232 14.63 -7.47 -4.42
C TRP A 232 13.48 -8.42 -4.10
N LEU A 233 12.33 -7.89 -3.66
CA LEU A 233 11.17 -8.72 -3.33
C LEU A 233 10.61 -9.45 -4.56
N LEU A 234 10.56 -8.76 -5.71
CA LEU A 234 10.13 -9.38 -6.97
C LEU A 234 11.07 -10.52 -7.38
N ALA A 235 12.39 -10.30 -7.34
CA ALA A 235 13.36 -11.33 -7.67
C ALA A 235 13.28 -12.56 -6.76
N GLU A 236 13.10 -12.35 -5.45
CA GLU A 236 12.93 -13.43 -4.45
C GLU A 236 11.62 -14.21 -4.63
N ALA A 237 10.60 -13.59 -5.25
CA ALA A 237 9.38 -14.27 -5.66
C ALA A 237 9.48 -14.91 -7.06
N GLY A 238 10.64 -14.83 -7.73
CA GLY A 238 10.82 -15.32 -9.11
C GLY A 238 10.10 -14.48 -10.15
N LEU A 239 9.74 -13.23 -9.82
CA LEU A 239 9.02 -12.31 -10.69
C LEU A 239 10.01 -11.38 -11.40
N MET A 240 9.90 -11.34 -12.72
CA MET A 240 10.64 -10.40 -13.56
C MET A 240 9.65 -9.38 -14.14
N PRO A 241 9.77 -8.08 -13.80
CA PRO A 241 9.00 -7.04 -14.47
C PRO A 241 9.16 -7.13 -15.98
N ASP A 242 8.03 -7.15 -16.69
CA ASP A 242 8.04 -7.14 -18.15
C ASP A 242 8.55 -5.78 -18.66
N PRO A 243 9.72 -5.71 -19.33
CA PRO A 243 10.24 -4.46 -19.87
C PRO A 243 9.38 -3.92 -21.03
N GLY A 244 8.51 -4.76 -21.63
CA GLY A 244 7.55 -4.40 -22.68
C GLY A 244 6.16 -4.04 -22.16
N ALA A 245 5.95 -4.04 -20.84
CA ALA A 245 4.65 -3.68 -20.25
C ALA A 245 4.21 -2.29 -20.71
N ARG A 246 2.91 -2.16 -21.04
CA ARG A 246 2.37 -0.91 -21.59
C ARG A 246 2.56 0.25 -20.62
N THR A 247 3.22 1.29 -21.14
CA THR A 247 3.39 2.58 -20.47
C THR A 247 2.09 3.39 -20.53
N THR A 248 1.95 4.32 -19.60
CA THR A 248 0.81 5.25 -19.57
C THR A 248 1.37 6.62 -19.23
N ASP A 249 1.30 7.55 -20.17
CA ASP A 249 1.85 8.88 -19.95
C ASP A 249 1.03 9.63 -18.90
N LEU A 250 1.74 10.10 -17.88
CA LEU A 250 1.20 10.82 -16.74
C LEU A 250 1.78 12.22 -16.68
N ALA A 251 0.90 13.17 -16.41
CA ALA A 251 1.21 14.57 -16.23
C ALA A 251 0.27 15.18 -15.20
N VAL A 252 0.65 16.32 -14.64
CA VAL A 252 -0.16 17.08 -13.66
C VAL A 252 -1.59 17.34 -14.16
N GLY A 253 -1.78 17.48 -15.47
CA GLY A 253 -3.07 17.72 -16.09
C GLY A 253 -3.95 16.48 -16.34
N ASN A 254 -3.39 15.27 -16.34
CA ASN A 254 -4.13 14.06 -16.76
C ASN A 254 -4.09 12.89 -15.76
N PHE A 255 -3.23 12.94 -14.74
CA PHE A 255 -2.96 11.78 -13.87
C PHE A 255 -4.20 11.25 -13.14
N VAL A 256 -5.18 12.10 -12.86
CA VAL A 256 -6.45 11.71 -12.23
C VAL A 256 -7.29 10.84 -13.16
N GLY A 257 -7.52 11.30 -14.40
CA GLY A 257 -8.27 10.53 -15.39
C GLY A 257 -7.57 9.22 -15.74
N ARG A 258 -6.23 9.23 -15.83
CA ARG A 258 -5.44 7.99 -15.98
C ARG A 258 -5.55 7.09 -14.76
N GLY A 259 -5.60 7.64 -13.55
CA GLY A 259 -5.85 6.85 -12.34
C GLY A 259 -7.20 6.17 -12.35
N ASP A 260 -8.23 6.82 -12.88
CA ASP A 260 -9.56 6.23 -13.05
C ASP A 260 -9.54 5.07 -14.05
N ASP A 261 -8.85 5.23 -15.19
CA ASP A 261 -8.64 4.15 -16.17
C ASP A 261 -7.93 2.94 -15.49
N LEU A 262 -6.83 3.17 -14.78
CA LEU A 262 -6.05 2.11 -14.12
C LEU A 262 -6.85 1.37 -13.02
N ARG A 263 -7.75 2.08 -12.33
CA ARG A 263 -8.66 1.49 -11.35
C ARG A 263 -9.80 0.72 -12.03
N GLY A 264 -10.32 1.23 -13.14
CA GLY A 264 -11.35 0.59 -13.95
C GLY A 264 -10.88 -0.73 -14.57
N ASP A 265 -9.63 -0.76 -15.05
CA ASP A 265 -8.99 -1.93 -15.64
C ASP A 265 -8.50 -2.95 -14.58
N LEU A 266 -8.73 -2.67 -13.29
CA LEU A 266 -8.19 -3.43 -12.17
C LEU A 266 -6.67 -3.63 -12.26
N ARG A 267 -5.92 -2.64 -12.73
CA ARG A 267 -4.45 -2.66 -12.63
C ARG A 267 -3.98 -2.07 -11.30
N VAL A 268 -4.77 -1.14 -10.75
CA VAL A 268 -4.66 -0.62 -9.37
C VAL A 268 -5.97 -0.93 -8.65
N ALA A 269 -5.91 -1.60 -7.51
CA ALA A 269 -7.11 -2.08 -6.81
C ALA A 269 -7.07 -1.76 -5.32
N LYS A 270 -8.27 -1.61 -4.74
CA LYS A 270 -8.43 -1.40 -3.30
C LYS A 270 -8.20 -2.72 -2.57
N VAL A 271 -7.28 -2.72 -1.62
CA VAL A 271 -7.07 -3.83 -0.69
C VAL A 271 -8.04 -3.69 0.47
N ILE A 272 -8.61 -4.81 0.89
CA ILE A 272 -9.32 -4.94 2.16
C ILE A 272 -8.61 -5.99 2.99
N CYS A 273 -8.40 -5.68 4.25
CA CYS A 273 -7.89 -6.60 5.24
C CYS A 273 -8.91 -6.71 6.37
N ASP A 274 -9.36 -7.94 6.63
CA ASP A 274 -10.19 -8.27 7.76
C ASP A 274 -9.37 -8.92 8.88
N VAL A 275 -9.76 -8.67 10.13
CA VAL A 275 -9.14 -9.21 11.33
C VAL A 275 -10.26 -9.67 12.27
N ARG A 276 -10.31 -10.97 12.53
CA ARG A 276 -11.30 -11.54 13.44
C ARG A 276 -10.93 -11.15 14.86
N ARG A 277 -11.83 -10.46 15.56
CA ARG A 277 -11.69 -10.28 17.00
C ARG A 277 -11.84 -11.63 17.69
N PRO A 278 -11.01 -11.98 18.68
CA PRO A 278 -11.25 -13.18 19.47
C PRO A 278 -12.63 -13.06 20.12
N SER A 279 -13.49 -14.07 19.88
CA SER A 279 -14.79 -14.14 20.54
C SER A 279 -14.54 -14.09 22.04
N ARG A 280 -15.08 -13.09 22.74
CA ARG A 280 -15.16 -13.17 24.21
C ARG A 280 -15.97 -14.44 24.49
N ARG A 281 -15.31 -15.54 24.89
CA ARG A 281 -16.00 -16.68 25.51
C ARG A 281 -16.84 -16.06 26.62
N ARG A 282 -18.17 -16.15 26.51
CA ARG A 282 -19.03 -15.96 27.68
C ARG A 282 -18.52 -16.98 28.69
N LEU A 283 -17.84 -16.50 29.72
CA LEU A 283 -17.68 -17.26 30.94
C LEU A 283 -19.12 -17.48 31.42
N LEU A 284 -19.55 -18.75 31.31
CA LEU A 284 -20.82 -19.25 31.82
C LEU A 284 -20.87 -19.08 33.34
#